data_AF-A0A924GZ76-F1
#
_entry.id   AF-A0A924GZ76-F1
#
_cell.length_a   1.000
_cell.length_b   1.000
_cell.length_c   1.000
_cell.angle_alpha   90.00
_cell.angle_beta   90.00
_cell.angle_gamma   90.00
#
_symmetry.space_group_name_H-M   'P 1'
#
loop_
_entity.id
_entity.type
_entity.pdbx_description
1 polymer ?
#
loop_
_entity_poly.entity_id
_entity_poly.type
_entity_poly.pdbx_seq_one_letter_code
_entity_poly.pdbx_strand_id
1 'polypeptide(L)' 'QRDAQASAEGAYEIAVQRYKAGLGTYSNVLTAESSVLAQRRLGVDLAARALDTQVQLIRAVGGGYRPDATAAVAAR' A
#
# COMPACT_ATOMS: atom_id res chain seq x y z
N GLN A 1 2.49 -6.78 7.39
CA GLN A 1 1.65 -5.60 7.07
C GLN A 1 0.37 -5.59 7.89
N ARG A 2 -0.45 -6.65 7.87
CA ARG A 2 -1.67 -6.71 8.72
C ARG A 2 -1.38 -6.61 10.22
N ASP A 3 -0.37 -7.33 10.71
CA ASP A 3 0.01 -7.27 12.14
C ASP A 3 0.50 -5.88 12.56
N ALA A 4 1.24 -5.19 11.67
CA ALA A 4 1.71 -3.83 11.90
C ALA A 4 0.54 -2.83 11.93
N GLN A 5 -0.44 -3.01 11.05
CA GLN A 5 -1.68 -2.21 11.08
C GLN A 5 -2.48 -2.46 12.37
N ALA A 6 -2.68 -3.72 12.74
CA ALA A 6 -3.40 -4.07 13.98
C ALA A 6 -2.69 -3.54 15.23
N SER A 7 -1.36 -3.59 15.26
CA SER A 7 -0.56 -3.02 16.33
C SER A 7 -0.71 -1.49 16.41
N ALA A 8 -0.70 -0.79 15.27
CA ALA A 8 -0.92 0.65 15.23
C ALA A 8 -2.34 1.03 15.69
N GLU A 9 -3.35 0.27 15.28
CA GLU A 9 -4.75 0.46 15.69
C GLU A 9 -4.92 0.25 17.20
N GLY A 10 -4.32 -0.81 17.76
CA GLY A 10 -4.31 -1.03 19.22
C GLY A 10 -3.58 0.07 19.99
N ALA A 11 -2.45 0.57 19.48
CA ALA A 11 -1.74 1.69 20.08
C ALA A 11 -2.57 2.99 20.08
N TYR A 12 -3.32 3.24 19.00
CA TYR A 12 -4.25 4.36 18.91
C TYR A 12 -5.39 4.24 19.93
N GLU A 13 -6.00 3.06 20.08
CA GLU A 13 -7.04 2.84 21.08
C GLU A 13 -6.54 3.12 22.51
N ILE A 14 -5.34 2.63 22.85
CA ILE A 14 -4.71 2.90 24.16
C ILE A 14 -4.46 4.40 24.34
N ALA A 15 -3.98 5.09 23.31
CA ALA A 15 -3.74 6.54 23.38
C ALA A 15 -5.04 7.32 23.64
N VAL A 16 -6.12 6.95 22.95
CA VAL A 16 -7.46 7.55 23.16
C VAL A 16 -7.97 7.29 24.57
N GLN A 17 -7.84 6.06 25.08
CA GLN A 17 -8.23 5.71 26.44
C GLN A 17 -7.46 6.54 27.48
N ARG A 18 -6.14 6.67 27.34
CA ARG A 18 -5.31 7.49 28.23
C ARG A 18 -5.68 8.96 28.18
N TYR A 19 -5.92 9.51 26.99
CA TYR A 19 -6.37 10.90 26.84
C TYR A 19 -7.72 11.13 27.53
N LYS A 20 -8.70 10.24 27.32
CA LYS A 20 -10.02 10.32 27.97
C LYS A 20 -9.94 10.19 29.49
N ALA A 21 -8.99 9.42 30.00
CA ALA A 21 -8.72 9.29 31.43
C ALA A 21 -7.89 10.44 32.02
N GLY A 22 -7.48 11.44 31.21
CA GLY A 22 -6.59 12.52 31.64
C GLY A 22 -5.14 12.08 31.90
N LEU A 23 -4.77 10.87 31.49
CA LEU A 23 -3.45 10.26 31.68
C LEU A 23 -2.50 10.48 30.50
N GLY A 24 -2.91 11.26 29.51
CA GLY A 24 -2.14 11.55 28.31
C GLY A 24 -2.60 12.82 27.61
N THR A 25 -1.75 13.33 26.73
CA THR A 25 -2.06 14.53 25.94
C THR A 25 -2.70 14.14 24.61
N TYR A 26 -3.41 15.09 24.00
CA TYR A 26 -3.98 14.90 22.67
C TYR A 26 -2.91 14.67 21.59
N SER A 27 -1.69 15.19 21.79
CA SER A 27 -0.55 14.94 20.90
C SER A 27 -0.20 13.45 20.79
N ASN A 28 -0.34 12.70 21.88
CA ASN A 28 -0.11 11.25 21.88
C ASN A 28 -1.14 10.52 21.01
N VAL A 29 -2.41 10.95 21.05
CA VAL A 29 -3.48 10.44 20.18
C VAL A 29 -3.14 10.71 18.72
N LEU A 30 -2.77 11.95 18.40
CA LEU A 30 -2.44 12.35 17.03
C LEU A 30 -1.22 11.62 16.48
N THR A 31 -0.23 11.36 17.32
CA THR A 31 0.95 10.56 16.95
C THR A 31 0.56 9.12 16.63
N ALA A 32 -0.29 8.52 17.46
CA ALA A 32 -0.78 7.16 17.23
C ALA A 32 -1.67 7.07 15.98
N GLU A 33 -2.54 8.06 15.75
CA GLU A 33 -3.36 8.18 14.55
C GLU A 33 -2.49 8.29 13.28
N SER A 34 -1.44 9.10 13.33
CA SER A 34 -0.48 9.23 12.23
C SER A 34 0.18 7.89 11.89
N SER A 35 0.48 7.06 12.89
CA SER A 35 1.00 5.71 12.68
C SER A 35 -0.01 4.81 11.97
N VAL A 36 -1.28 4.83 12.38
CA VAL A 36 -2.37 4.08 11.71
C VAL A 36 -2.49 4.49 10.24
N LEU A 37 -2.48 5.79 9.95
CA LEU A 37 -2.55 6.30 8.58
C LEU A 37 -1.35 5.88 7.74
N ALA A 38 -0.14 5.90 8.31
CA ALA A 38 1.06 5.43 7.62
C ALA A 38 0.96 3.94 7.26
N GLN A 39 0.49 3.08 8.17
CA GLN A 39 0.31 1.66 7.89
C GLN A 39 -0.75 1.40 6.82
N ARG A 40 -1.85 2.16 6.84
CA ARG A 40 -2.89 2.06 5.80
C ARG A 40 -2.37 2.43 4.42
N ARG A 41 -1.56 3.49 4.31
CA ARG A 41 -0.92 3.89 3.04
C ARG A 41 -0.01 2.79 2.51
N LEU A 42 0.83 2.20 3.37
CA LEU A 42 1.68 1.07 2.98
C LEU A 42 0.88 -0.14 2.47
N GLY A 43 -0.29 -0.41 3.07
CA GLY A 43 -1.20 -1.44 2.59
C GLY A 43 -1.73 -1.17 1.17
N VAL A 44 -2.13 0.08 0.90
CA VAL A 44 -2.59 0.51 -0.43
C VAL A 44 -1.46 0.44 -1.45
N ASP A 45 -0.27 0.92 -1.11
CA ASP A 45 0.89 0.88 -2.00
C ASP A 45 1.27 -0.56 -2.36
N LEU A 46 1.20 -1.48 -1.41
CA LEU A 46 1.44 -2.90 -1.66
C LEU A 46 0.40 -3.48 -2.62
N ALA A 47 -0.88 -3.15 -2.45
CA ALA A 47 -1.94 -3.58 -3.36
C ALA A 47 -1.73 -3.03 -4.78
N ALA A 48 -1.34 -1.76 -4.89
CA ALA A 48 -1.02 -1.14 -6.18
C ALA A 48 0.15 -1.84 -6.88
N ARG A 49 1.23 -2.17 -6.14
CA ARG A 49 2.37 -2.92 -6.69
C ARG A 49 1.99 -4.33 -7.12
N ALA A 50 1.12 -5.01 -6.37
CA ALA A 50 0.63 -6.33 -6.74
C ALA A 50 -0.16 -6.28 -8.06
N LEU A 51 -1.02 -5.27 -8.24
CA LEU A 51 -1.75 -5.05 -9.48
C LEU A 51 -0.80 -4.76 -10.66
N ASP A 52 0.17 -3.86 -10.48
CA ASP A 52 1.15 -3.57 -11.53
C ASP A 52 1.94 -4.82 -11.94
N THR A 53 2.36 -5.62 -10.95
CA THR A 53 3.04 -6.90 -11.18
C THR A 53 2.15 -7.87 -11.97
N GLN A 54 0.85 -7.95 -11.65
CA GLN A 54 -0.11 -8.77 -12.38
C GLN A 54 -0.25 -8.31 -13.84
N VAL A 55 -0.33 -7.00 -14.08
CA VAL A 55 -0.40 -6.43 -15.44
C VAL A 55 0.89 -6.72 -16.21
N GLN A 56 2.06 -6.59 -15.58
CA GLN A 56 3.34 -6.96 -16.19
C GLN A 56 3.40 -8.44 -16.56
N LEU A 57 2.92 -9.32 -15.68
CA LEU A 57 2.84 -10.76 -15.95
C LEU A 57 1.92 -11.06 -17.16
N ILE A 58 0.74 -10.46 -17.20
CA ILE A 58 -0.19 -10.60 -18.34
C ILE A 58 0.47 -10.17 -19.65
N ARG A 59 1.22 -9.06 -19.65
CA ARG A 59 1.96 -8.60 -20.83
C ARG A 59 3.07 -9.58 -21.22
N ALA A 60 3.85 -10.08 -20.26
CA ALA A 60 4.99 -10.96 -20.51
C ALA A 60 4.59 -12.36 -21.02
N VAL A 61 3.44 -12.89 -20.56
CA VAL A 61 2.94 -14.23 -20.95
C VAL A 61 2.24 -14.23 -22.32
N GLY A 62 2.11 -13.07 -22.97
CA GLY A 62 1.60 -12.97 -24.34
C GLY A 62 0.25 -12.26 -24.49
N GLY A 63 -0.10 -11.38 -23.55
CA GLY A 63 -1.15 -10.37 -23.72
C GLY A 63 -0.80 -9.29 -24.76
N GLY A 64 -0.55 -9.69 -26.01
CA GLY A 64 -0.98 -8.94 -27.18
C GLY A 64 -0.20 -7.71 -27.68
N TYR A 65 1.10 -7.54 -27.43
CA TYR A 65 1.90 -6.59 -28.23
C TYR A 65 3.10 -7.27 -28.88
N ARG A 66 2.94 -7.59 -30.18
CA ARG A 66 4.05 -7.76 -31.10
C ARG A 66 4.26 -6.39 -31.77
N PRO A 67 5.30 -5.61 -31.41
CA PRO A 67 5.68 -4.48 -32.25
C PRO A 67 5.97 -5.05 -33.63
N ASP A 68 5.18 -4.60 -34.60
CA ASP A 68 5.24 -4.91 -36.02
C ASP A 68 6.45 -5.75 -36.47
N ALA A 69 6.24 -7.07 -36.51
CA ALA A 69 7.02 -7.96 -37.35
C ALA A 69 6.84 -7.64 -38.86
N THR A 70 6.06 -6.62 -39.20
CA THR A 70 5.84 -6.13 -40.57
C THR A 70 6.95 -5.17 -41.04
N ALA A 71 7.73 -4.54 -40.16
CA ALA A 71 8.83 -3.65 -40.58
C ALA A 71 10.09 -4.40 -41.05
N ALA A 72 10.32 -5.63 -40.58
CA ALA A 72 11.55 -6.39 -40.89
C ALA A 72 11.48 -7.18 -42.21
N VAL A 73 10.30 -7.32 -42.83
CA VAL A 73 10.13 -8.03 -44.13
C VAL A 73 10.16 -7.05 -45.31
N ALA A 74 10.05 -5.74 -45.07
CA ALA A 74 10.13 -4.69 -46.10
C ALA A 74 11.56 -4.32 -46.53
N ALA A 75 12.58 -4.93 -45.92
CA ALA A 75 14.00 -4.69 -46.24
C ALA A 75 14.67 -5.92 -46.89
N ARG A 76 13.89 -6.73 -47.62
CA ARG A 76 14.41 -7.70 -48.60
C ARG A 76 14.47 -7.04 -49.96
#